data_AF-A0A9D1MYC2-F1
#
_entry.id   AF-A0A9D1MYC2-F1
#
_cell.length_a   1.000
_cell.length_b   1.000
_cell.length_c   1.000
_cell.angle_alpha   90.00
_cell.angle_beta   90.00
_cell.angle_gamma   90.00
#
_symmetry.space_group_name_H-M   'P 1'
#
loop_
_entity.id
_entity.type
_entity.pdbx_description
1 polymer ?
#
loop_
_entity_poly.entity_id
_entity_poly.type
_entity_poly.pdbx_seq_one_letter_code
_entity_poly.pdbx_strand_id
1 'polypeptide(L)'
;MNKDVKKAAFTMAETLLTLAIIGVVMALMLRAINRVNPDKNKVLFLKSYHAIETVIADIINDSTKYDQYTDENADFSAKPLSTAKASYINKGSEVTVCEDGCDKKFTQPKAVCYFLADQINTIGEVNCDNDTTMNFKTSIGACFWGWQNVDSNGTLEAIVDPTCSDDKKNGYVVKLFKDGKMTVPETSTKVNDQATAYEWMQDQTQVK
;
A
#
# COMPACT_ATOMS: atom_id res chain seq x y z
N MET A 1 -3.85 -67.21 22.28
CA MET A 1 -3.20 -66.12 23.06
C MET A 1 -3.72 -64.79 22.53
N ASN A 2 -4.77 -64.26 23.12
CA ASN A 2 -5.24 -62.91 22.80
C ASN A 2 -4.75 -62.01 23.93
N LYS A 3 -3.80 -61.11 23.63
CA LYS A 3 -3.35 -60.10 24.60
C LYS A 3 -4.47 -59.06 24.71
N ASP A 4 -5.20 -59.08 25.82
CA ASP A 4 -6.12 -58.00 26.18
C ASP A 4 -5.33 -56.69 26.29
N VAL A 5 -5.46 -55.85 25.25
CA VAL A 5 -4.99 -54.46 25.28
C VAL A 5 -5.94 -53.72 26.22
N LYS A 6 -5.50 -53.47 27.46
CA LYS A 6 -6.25 -52.66 28.43
C LYS A 6 -6.55 -51.30 27.81
N LYS A 7 -7.81 -51.06 27.45
CA LYS A 7 -8.30 -49.71 27.12
C LYS A 7 -8.32 -48.90 28.42
N ALA A 8 -7.32 -48.05 28.61
CA ALA A 8 -7.31 -47.10 29.71
C ALA A 8 -8.34 -46.01 29.41
N ALA A 9 -9.51 -46.09 30.05
CA ALA A 9 -10.45 -44.98 30.07
C ALA A 9 -9.97 -43.98 31.12
N PHE A 10 -9.78 -42.71 30.71
CA PHE A 10 -9.42 -41.63 31.62
C PHE A 10 -10.48 -41.48 32.71
N THR A 11 -10.05 -41.19 33.93
CA THR A 11 -10.99 -40.98 35.04
C THR A 11 -11.77 -39.68 34.81
N MET A 12 -13.04 -39.64 35.22
CA MET A 12 -13.88 -38.45 35.10
C MET A 12 -13.23 -37.21 35.75
N ALA A 13 -12.38 -37.42 36.77
CA ALA A 13 -11.60 -36.37 37.42
C ALA A 13 -10.43 -35.85 36.55
N GLU A 14 -9.75 -36.70 35.79
CA GLU A 14 -8.72 -36.26 34.83
C GLU A 14 -9.33 -35.43 33.71
N THR A 15 -10.52 -35.80 33.22
CA THR A 15 -11.22 -34.99 32.20
C THR A 15 -11.68 -33.65 32.74
N LEU A 16 -12.12 -33.58 34.01
CA LEU A 16 -12.49 -32.32 34.66
C LEU A 16 -11.29 -31.41 34.90
N LEU A 17 -10.17 -31.99 35.37
CA LEU A 17 -8.93 -31.25 35.63
C LEU A 17 -8.34 -30.70 34.33
N THR A 18 -8.34 -31.49 33.26
CA THR A 18 -7.80 -31.05 31.96
C THR A 18 -8.63 -29.93 31.34
N LEU A 19 -9.97 -30.00 31.39
CA LEU A 19 -10.84 -28.90 30.94
C LEU A 19 -10.65 -27.63 31.77
N ALA A 20 -10.45 -27.75 33.09
CA ALA A 20 -10.16 -26.61 33.96
C ALA A 20 -8.84 -25.93 33.59
N ILE A 21 -7.77 -26.71 33.35
CA ILE A 21 -6.47 -26.18 32.93
C ILE A 21 -6.59 -25.49 31.56
N ILE A 22 -7.26 -26.12 30.57
CA ILE A 22 -7.48 -25.52 29.24
C ILE A 22 -8.26 -24.21 29.35
N GLY A 23 -9.28 -24.14 30.21
CA GLY A 23 -10.06 -22.92 30.44
C GLY A 23 -9.22 -21.76 30.96
N VAL A 24 -8.33 -22.03 31.93
CA VAL A 24 -7.40 -21.01 32.46
C VAL A 24 -6.39 -20.56 31.39
N VAL A 25 -5.83 -21.49 30.62
CA VAL A 25 -4.88 -21.18 29.55
C VAL A 25 -5.54 -20.33 28.45
N MET A 26 -6.74 -20.70 28.01
CA MET A 26 -7.52 -19.95 27.01
C MET A 26 -7.84 -18.53 27.50
N ALA A 27 -8.23 -18.36 28.77
CA ALA A 27 -8.53 -17.05 29.35
C ALA A 27 -7.31 -16.11 29.37
N LEU A 28 -6.11 -16.67 29.62
CA LEU A 28 -4.85 -15.91 29.54
C LEU A 28 -4.48 -15.59 28.09
N MET A 29 -4.66 -16.53 27.16
CA MET A 29 -4.37 -16.31 25.73
C MET A 29 -5.30 -15.29 25.08
N LEU A 30 -6.60 -15.26 25.43
CA LEU A 30 -7.56 -14.26 24.91
C LEU A 30 -7.11 -12.82 25.21
N ARG A 31 -6.61 -12.57 26.43
CA ARG A 31 -6.09 -11.23 26.80
C ARG A 31 -4.79 -10.90 26.05
N ALA A 32 -3.93 -11.89 25.85
CA ALA A 32 -2.71 -11.70 25.08
C ALA A 32 -3.06 -11.36 23.62
N ILE A 33 -3.91 -12.15 22.96
CA ILE A 33 -4.33 -11.97 21.57
C ILE A 33 -5.00 -10.60 21.36
N ASN A 34 -5.92 -10.20 22.24
CA ASN A 34 -6.60 -8.91 22.13
C ASN A 34 -5.66 -7.71 22.37
N ARG A 35 -4.51 -7.91 23.02
CA ARG A 35 -3.50 -6.86 23.24
C ARG A 35 -2.52 -6.71 22.07
N VAL A 36 -2.39 -7.74 21.22
CA VAL A 36 -1.46 -7.73 20.08
C VAL A 36 -2.16 -7.75 18.73
N ASN A 37 -3.46 -7.43 18.66
CA ASN A 37 -4.13 -7.32 17.37
C ASN A 37 -4.09 -5.86 16.91
N PRO A 38 -3.10 -5.47 16.09
CA PRO A 38 -2.99 -4.09 15.64
C PRO A 38 -4.16 -3.73 14.74
N ASP A 39 -4.52 -2.45 14.70
CA ASP A 39 -5.45 -1.96 13.68
C ASP A 39 -4.90 -2.32 12.28
N LYS A 40 -5.60 -3.23 11.60
CA LYS A 40 -5.22 -3.75 10.29
C LYS A 40 -5.11 -2.62 9.27
N ASN A 41 -6.00 -1.63 9.32
CA ASN A 41 -6.00 -0.50 8.39
C ASN A 41 -4.80 0.41 8.67
N LYS A 42 -4.49 0.68 9.95
CA LYS A 42 -3.28 1.43 10.33
C LYS A 42 -2.02 0.77 9.78
N VAL A 43 -1.84 -0.52 10.06
CA VAL A 43 -0.63 -1.25 9.64
C VAL A 43 -0.52 -1.31 8.13
N LEU A 44 -1.62 -1.57 7.43
CA LEU A 44 -1.62 -1.68 5.98
C LEU A 44 -1.40 -0.32 5.30
N PHE A 45 -2.00 0.75 5.83
CA PHE A 45 -1.77 2.11 5.35
C PHE A 45 -0.30 2.51 5.53
N LEU A 46 0.27 2.37 6.73
CA LEU A 46 1.67 2.73 7.00
C LEU A 46 2.65 1.94 6.13
N LYS A 47 2.44 0.63 5.97
CA LYS A 47 3.27 -0.19 5.07
C LYS A 47 3.18 0.28 3.62
N SER A 48 1.98 0.59 3.15
CA SER A 48 1.73 1.05 1.79
C SER A 48 2.32 2.45 1.55
N TYR A 49 2.18 3.33 2.54
CA TYR A 49 2.76 4.66 2.53
C TYR A 49 4.29 4.60 2.40
N HIS A 50 4.98 3.86 3.28
CA HIS A 50 6.44 3.77 3.26
C HIS A 50 6.97 3.04 2.02
N ALA A 51 6.24 2.03 1.53
CA ALA A 51 6.59 1.37 0.28
C ALA A 51 6.58 2.36 -0.89
N ILE A 52 5.53 3.18 -0.99
CA ILE A 52 5.46 4.20 -2.04
C ILE A 52 6.46 5.32 -1.81
N GLU A 53 6.65 5.79 -0.57
CA GLU A 53 7.63 6.82 -0.24
C GLU A 53 9.04 6.43 -0.71
N THR A 54 9.42 5.17 -0.49
CA THR A 54 10.69 4.64 -0.98
C THR A 54 10.74 4.65 -2.51
N VAL A 55 9.70 4.12 -3.16
CA VAL A 55 9.65 4.02 -4.63
C VAL A 55 9.63 5.40 -5.28
N ILE A 56 8.89 6.37 -4.72
CA ILE A 56 8.85 7.75 -5.21
C ILE A 56 10.23 8.42 -5.09
N ALA A 57 10.91 8.21 -3.96
CA ALA A 57 12.28 8.69 -3.78
C ALA A 57 13.22 8.07 -4.82
N ASP A 58 13.09 6.78 -5.12
CA ASP A 58 13.88 6.12 -6.16
C ASP A 58 13.54 6.68 -7.55
N ILE A 59 12.26 6.91 -7.85
CA ILE A 59 11.81 7.45 -9.14
C ILE A 59 12.38 8.85 -9.40
N ILE A 60 12.27 9.75 -8.42
CA ILE A 60 12.69 11.14 -8.62
C ILE A 60 14.22 11.26 -8.70
N ASN A 61 14.97 10.37 -8.06
CA ASN A 61 16.44 10.36 -8.07
C ASN A 61 17.03 9.50 -9.21
N ASP A 62 16.20 8.84 -10.01
CA ASP A 62 16.65 8.00 -11.11
C ASP A 62 17.02 8.86 -12.33
N SER A 63 18.33 8.95 -12.62
CA SER A 63 18.90 9.66 -13.77
C SER A 63 18.41 9.17 -15.14
N THR A 64 17.79 7.99 -15.22
CA THR A 64 17.21 7.47 -16.47
C THR A 64 15.77 7.94 -16.68
N LYS A 65 15.11 8.43 -15.62
CA LYS A 65 13.70 8.89 -15.63
C LYS A 65 13.59 10.40 -15.58
N TYR A 66 14.37 11.06 -14.72
CA TYR A 66 14.39 12.51 -14.54
C TYR A 66 15.81 13.06 -14.59
N ASP A 67 15.96 14.28 -15.11
CA ASP A 67 17.25 14.97 -15.16
C ASP A 67 17.70 15.36 -13.74
N GLN A 68 18.90 14.92 -13.35
CA GLN A 68 19.51 15.19 -12.04
C GLN A 68 20.61 16.25 -12.12
N TYR A 69 21.02 16.64 -13.32
CA TYR A 69 22.27 17.38 -13.57
C TYR A 69 22.04 18.81 -14.03
N THR A 70 20.79 19.20 -14.28
CA THR A 70 20.42 20.60 -14.48
C THR A 70 20.38 21.34 -13.13
N ASP A 71 20.65 22.65 -13.14
CA ASP A 71 20.54 23.53 -11.95
C ASP A 71 19.11 23.53 -11.33
N GLU A 72 18.14 22.98 -12.06
CA GLU A 72 16.82 22.62 -11.59
C GLU A 72 16.87 21.17 -11.05
N ASN A 73 16.73 21.01 -9.72
CA ASN A 73 16.58 19.69 -9.10
C ASN A 73 15.46 18.89 -9.82
N ALA A 74 15.63 17.57 -9.94
CA ALA A 74 14.61 16.69 -10.50
C ALA A 74 13.24 16.94 -9.85
N ASP A 75 12.21 17.15 -10.69
CA ASP A 75 10.89 17.61 -10.26
C ASP A 75 9.77 16.96 -11.09
N PHE A 76 8.69 16.51 -10.43
CA PHE A 76 7.53 15.89 -11.10
C PHE A 76 6.69 16.84 -11.98
N SER A 77 6.91 18.15 -11.92
CA SER A 77 6.36 19.13 -12.87
C SER A 77 7.00 19.00 -14.26
N ALA A 78 8.19 18.43 -14.35
CA ALA A 78 8.86 18.16 -15.61
C ALA A 78 8.31 16.88 -16.27
N LYS A 79 8.34 16.86 -17.62
CA LYS A 79 8.12 15.62 -18.36
C LYS A 79 9.30 14.67 -18.11
N PRO A 80 9.08 13.35 -17.98
CA PRO A 80 10.17 12.38 -17.95
C PRO A 80 11.10 12.50 -19.16
N LEU A 81 12.35 12.04 -18.99
CA LEU A 81 13.33 11.98 -20.06
C LEU A 81 12.81 11.15 -21.25
N SER A 82 13.26 11.49 -22.45
CA SER A 82 12.91 10.77 -23.68
C SER A 82 13.33 9.30 -23.67
N THR A 83 14.39 9.00 -22.93
CA THR A 83 14.93 7.65 -22.72
C THR A 83 14.22 6.87 -21.63
N ALA A 84 13.34 7.52 -20.85
CA ALA A 84 12.64 6.87 -19.76
C ALA A 84 11.77 5.73 -20.28
N LYS A 85 11.71 4.63 -19.51
CA LYS A 85 10.88 3.46 -19.79
C LYS A 85 10.27 2.95 -18.49
N ALA A 86 9.06 2.39 -18.59
CA ALA A 86 8.41 1.65 -17.53
C ALA A 86 7.78 0.38 -18.13
N SER A 87 7.85 -0.75 -17.41
CA SER A 87 7.19 -1.99 -17.78
C SER A 87 6.43 -2.56 -16.59
N TYR A 88 5.15 -2.89 -16.79
CA TYR A 88 4.31 -3.42 -15.72
C TYR A 88 3.39 -4.53 -16.23
N ILE A 89 2.91 -5.36 -15.31
CA ILE A 89 1.95 -6.43 -15.62
C ILE A 89 0.52 -5.89 -15.53
N ASN A 90 -0.23 -5.96 -16.63
CA ASN A 90 -1.65 -5.63 -16.69
C ASN A 90 -2.46 -6.87 -17.08
N LYS A 91 -3.34 -7.35 -16.20
CA LYS A 91 -4.17 -8.54 -16.43
C LYS A 91 -3.36 -9.76 -16.92
N GLY A 92 -2.12 -9.90 -16.43
CA GLY A 92 -1.21 -11.00 -16.77
C GLY A 92 -0.38 -10.79 -18.04
N SER A 93 -0.51 -9.67 -18.74
CA SER A 93 0.31 -9.31 -19.90
C SER A 93 1.26 -8.16 -19.56
N GLU A 94 2.48 -8.22 -20.06
CA GLU A 94 3.42 -7.11 -19.95
C GLU A 94 2.97 -5.93 -20.82
N VAL A 95 3.04 -4.71 -20.27
CA VAL A 95 2.72 -3.46 -20.96
C VAL A 95 3.90 -2.51 -20.78
N THR A 96 4.35 -1.93 -21.89
CA THR A 96 5.49 -1.01 -21.93
C THR A 96 5.04 0.43 -22.10
N VAL A 97 5.74 1.35 -21.44
CA VAL A 97 5.51 2.81 -21.52
C VAL A 97 6.83 3.51 -21.83
N CYS A 98 6.86 4.27 -22.94
CA CYS A 98 8.00 5.08 -23.32
C CYS A 98 7.60 6.17 -24.33
N GLU A 99 8.53 7.02 -24.76
CA GLU A 99 8.21 8.10 -25.71
C GLU A 99 7.86 7.58 -27.12
N ASP A 100 8.56 6.56 -27.60
CA ASP A 100 8.38 6.01 -28.94
C ASP A 100 8.54 4.48 -29.00
N GLY A 101 7.68 3.83 -29.79
CA GLY A 101 7.69 2.38 -30.00
C GLY A 101 7.13 1.49 -28.88
N CYS A 102 6.50 2.06 -27.84
CA CYS A 102 5.86 1.33 -26.74
C CYS A 102 4.32 1.30 -26.84
N ASP A 103 3.69 0.42 -26.04
CA ASP A 103 2.23 0.28 -25.97
C ASP A 103 1.53 1.56 -25.52
N LYS A 104 2.18 2.29 -24.59
CA LYS A 104 1.70 3.58 -24.07
C LYS A 104 2.80 4.63 -24.07
N LYS A 105 2.38 5.90 -23.99
CA LYS A 105 3.27 7.05 -23.97
C LYS A 105 3.29 7.76 -22.63
N PHE A 106 4.48 8.23 -22.23
CA PHE A 106 4.60 9.12 -21.09
C PHE A 106 3.94 10.46 -21.36
N THR A 107 3.11 10.89 -20.41
CA THR A 107 2.73 12.29 -20.23
C THR A 107 3.14 12.69 -18.82
N GLN A 108 3.55 13.94 -18.63
CA GLN A 108 3.91 14.49 -17.32
C GLN A 108 2.87 14.16 -16.22
N PRO A 109 1.56 14.35 -16.41
CA PRO A 109 0.58 14.07 -15.35
C PRO A 109 0.45 12.57 -15.01
N LYS A 110 0.82 11.66 -15.92
CA LYS A 110 0.60 10.21 -15.75
C LYS A 110 1.88 9.44 -15.40
N ALA A 111 3.05 10.06 -15.52
CA ALA A 111 4.34 9.41 -15.37
C ALA A 111 4.50 8.71 -14.02
N VAL A 112 4.11 9.38 -12.93
CA VAL A 112 4.18 8.85 -11.56
C VAL A 112 3.43 7.52 -11.43
N CYS A 113 2.20 7.44 -11.94
CA CYS A 113 1.42 6.20 -11.90
C CYS A 113 2.12 5.04 -12.62
N TYR A 114 2.69 5.29 -13.80
CA TYR A 114 3.38 4.26 -14.58
C TYR A 114 4.68 3.80 -13.92
N PHE A 115 5.47 4.73 -13.39
CA PHE A 115 6.69 4.39 -12.67
C PHE A 115 6.43 3.67 -11.35
N LEU A 116 5.34 4.00 -10.66
CA LEU A 116 4.88 3.20 -9.53
C LEU A 116 4.57 1.80 -10.01
N ALA A 117 3.68 1.61 -10.98
CA ALA A 117 3.29 0.29 -11.47
C ALA A 117 4.47 -0.60 -11.94
N ASP A 118 5.56 0.01 -12.41
CA ASP A 118 6.82 -0.65 -12.78
C ASP A 118 7.62 -1.16 -11.58
N GLN A 119 7.62 -0.43 -10.46
CA GLN A 119 8.44 -0.72 -9.28
C GLN A 119 7.69 -1.46 -8.16
N ILE A 120 6.37 -1.28 -8.07
CA ILE A 120 5.53 -1.97 -7.10
C ILE A 120 4.85 -3.20 -7.73
N ASN A 121 4.78 -4.27 -6.96
CA ASN A 121 4.11 -5.49 -7.39
C ASN A 121 2.58 -5.28 -7.40
N THR A 122 2.02 -5.08 -8.59
CA THR A 122 0.59 -4.86 -8.82
C THR A 122 -0.15 -6.18 -9.08
N ILE A 123 -1.44 -6.21 -8.76
CA ILE A 123 -2.33 -7.36 -9.00
C ILE A 123 -3.51 -6.89 -9.83
N GLY A 124 -3.75 -7.58 -10.94
CA GLY A 124 -4.93 -7.38 -11.78
C GLY A 124 -4.73 -6.25 -12.77
N GLU A 125 -5.67 -5.31 -12.79
CA GLU A 125 -5.67 -4.20 -13.74
C GLU A 125 -4.85 -3.01 -13.22
N VAL A 126 -4.07 -2.42 -14.11
CA VAL A 126 -3.37 -1.15 -13.88
C VAL A 126 -3.94 -0.11 -14.84
N ASN A 127 -4.52 0.95 -14.27
CA ASN A 127 -5.11 2.07 -14.99
C ASN A 127 -4.49 3.41 -14.57
N CYS A 128 -3.59 3.91 -15.40
CA CYS A 128 -3.02 5.25 -15.25
C CYS A 128 -3.64 6.28 -16.21
N ASP A 129 -4.68 5.89 -16.95
CA ASP A 129 -5.24 6.70 -18.02
C ASP A 129 -6.50 7.46 -17.62
N ASN A 130 -7.25 6.93 -16.64
CA ASN A 130 -8.51 7.49 -16.17
C ASN A 130 -8.49 7.70 -14.66
N ASP A 131 -8.84 8.90 -14.20
CA ASP A 131 -8.89 9.31 -12.78
C ASP A 131 -10.16 8.90 -12.04
N THR A 132 -11.17 8.40 -12.74
CA THR A 132 -12.44 7.97 -12.14
C THR A 132 -12.37 6.57 -11.52
N THR A 133 -11.36 5.79 -11.86
CA THR A 133 -11.19 4.40 -11.40
C THR A 133 -9.92 4.22 -10.59
N MET A 134 -9.84 3.12 -9.84
CA MET A 134 -8.64 2.71 -9.14
C MET A 134 -7.46 2.60 -10.10
N ASN A 135 -6.29 3.05 -9.68
CA ASN A 135 -5.07 2.88 -10.45
C ASN A 135 -4.61 1.45 -10.46
N PHE A 136 -4.39 0.88 -9.28
CA PHE A 136 -3.90 -0.48 -9.15
C PHE A 136 -4.11 -0.97 -7.72
N LYS A 137 -4.16 -2.28 -7.60
CA LYS A 137 -4.06 -2.99 -6.32
C LYS A 137 -2.64 -3.54 -6.19
N THR A 138 -2.04 -3.46 -5.01
CA THR A 138 -0.73 -4.08 -4.77
C THR A 138 -0.85 -5.44 -4.10
N SER A 139 0.22 -6.22 -4.16
CA SER A 139 0.34 -7.48 -3.43
C SER A 139 0.31 -7.33 -1.91
N ILE A 140 0.53 -6.11 -1.39
CA ILE A 140 0.43 -5.78 0.04
C ILE A 140 -1.06 -5.76 0.46
N GLY A 141 -1.98 -5.63 -0.50
CA GLY A 141 -3.42 -5.68 -0.27
C GLY A 141 -4.10 -4.30 -0.22
N ALA A 142 -3.34 -3.22 -0.43
CA ALA A 142 -3.87 -1.87 -0.54
C ALA A 142 -4.17 -1.50 -1.99
N CYS A 143 -5.09 -0.55 -2.14
CA CYS A 143 -5.60 -0.08 -3.41
C CYS A 143 -5.34 1.41 -3.56
N PHE A 144 -4.92 1.82 -4.74
CA PHE A 144 -4.34 3.13 -4.98
C PHE A 144 -5.21 3.88 -5.98
N TRP A 145 -5.53 5.14 -5.67
CA TRP A 145 -6.42 5.96 -6.49
C TRP A 145 -5.84 7.35 -6.69
N GLY A 146 -6.02 7.93 -7.87
CA GLY A 146 -5.54 9.28 -8.16
C GLY A 146 -4.01 9.42 -8.12
N TRP A 147 -3.26 8.37 -8.45
CA TRP A 147 -1.79 8.43 -8.61
C TRP A 147 -1.35 8.98 -9.97
N GLN A 148 -2.30 9.54 -10.71
CA GLN A 148 -2.16 10.29 -11.95
C GLN A 148 -2.78 11.69 -11.75
N ASN A 149 -2.39 12.64 -12.59
CA ASN A 149 -2.72 14.08 -12.53
C ASN A 149 -1.79 14.92 -11.65
N VAL A 150 -0.48 14.70 -11.78
CA VAL A 150 0.49 15.68 -11.26
C VAL A 150 0.19 17.04 -11.88
N ASP A 151 0.00 18.06 -11.04
CA ASP A 151 -0.34 19.40 -11.47
C ASP A 151 0.88 20.13 -12.08
N SER A 152 0.66 21.35 -12.55
CA SER A 152 1.72 22.20 -13.13
C SER A 152 2.81 22.59 -12.13
N ASN A 153 2.56 22.43 -10.82
CA ASN A 153 3.52 22.71 -9.76
C ASN A 153 4.27 21.45 -9.31
N GLY A 154 4.04 20.31 -9.97
CA GLY A 154 4.66 19.03 -9.62
C GLY A 154 4.02 18.36 -8.42
N THR A 155 2.83 18.79 -8.01
CA THR A 155 2.14 18.22 -6.84
C THR A 155 0.99 17.31 -7.25
N LEU A 156 0.72 16.32 -6.40
CA LEU A 156 -0.33 15.33 -6.62
C LEU A 156 -1.00 14.99 -5.30
N GLU A 157 -2.32 14.86 -5.32
CA GLU A 157 -3.09 14.31 -4.19
C GLU A 157 -3.72 12.99 -4.60
N ALA A 158 -3.18 11.92 -4.04
CA ALA A 158 -3.60 10.56 -4.29
C ALA A 158 -4.21 9.95 -3.03
N ILE A 159 -4.78 8.75 -3.15
CA ILE A 159 -5.41 8.01 -2.05
C ILE A 159 -4.76 6.64 -1.94
N VAL A 160 -4.50 6.24 -0.70
CA VAL A 160 -4.14 4.88 -0.32
C VAL A 160 -5.32 4.30 0.45
N ASP A 161 -5.96 3.29 -0.13
CA ASP A 161 -7.09 2.60 0.46
C ASP A 161 -6.66 1.21 0.99
N PRO A 162 -6.48 1.05 2.32
CA PRO A 162 -6.15 -0.25 2.91
C PRO A 162 -7.35 -1.22 2.93
N THR A 163 -8.58 -0.72 2.78
CA THR A 163 -9.77 -1.58 2.72
C THR A 163 -9.93 -2.21 1.34
N CYS A 164 -9.39 -1.54 0.30
CA CYS A 164 -9.60 -1.87 -1.10
C CYS A 164 -11.08 -2.05 -1.43
N SER A 165 -11.89 -1.08 -1.02
CA SER A 165 -13.31 -1.06 -1.33
C SER A 165 -13.55 -0.41 -2.69
N ASP A 166 -14.75 -0.61 -3.25
CA ASP A 166 -15.15 0.09 -4.49
C ASP A 166 -15.37 1.60 -4.28
N ASP A 167 -15.33 2.08 -3.03
CA ASP A 167 -15.45 3.49 -2.68
C ASP A 167 -14.14 4.04 -2.11
N LYS A 168 -13.47 4.87 -2.92
CA LYS A 168 -12.23 5.56 -2.52
C LYS A 168 -12.36 6.41 -1.25
N LYS A 169 -13.58 6.75 -0.81
CA LYS A 169 -13.80 7.51 0.43
C LYS A 169 -13.39 6.76 1.70
N ASN A 170 -13.19 5.45 1.62
CA ASN A 170 -12.68 4.63 2.73
C ASN A 170 -11.15 4.60 2.81
N GLY A 171 -10.46 5.19 1.84
CA GLY A 171 -9.01 5.36 1.90
C GLY A 171 -8.58 6.64 2.59
N TYR A 172 -7.29 6.93 2.48
CA TYR A 172 -6.66 8.11 3.08
C TYR A 172 -5.84 8.86 2.04
N VAL A 173 -5.96 10.18 2.02
CA VAL A 173 -5.23 11.04 1.09
C VAL A 173 -3.78 11.13 1.50
N VAL A 174 -2.92 11.08 0.49
CA VAL A 174 -1.48 11.34 0.57
C VAL A 174 -1.16 12.42 -0.46
N LYS A 175 -0.39 13.42 -0.03
CA LYS A 175 0.09 14.50 -0.88
C LYS A 175 1.54 14.25 -1.26
N LEU A 176 1.79 14.21 -2.56
CA LEU A 176 3.11 14.17 -3.15
C LEU A 176 3.51 15.58 -3.59
N PHE A 177 4.70 16.00 -3.22
CA PHE A 177 5.31 17.24 -3.65
C PHE A 177 6.28 17.00 -4.80
N LYS A 178 6.57 18.11 -5.46
CA LYS A 178 7.40 18.22 -6.65
C LYS A 178 8.79 17.59 -6.51
N ASP A 179 9.34 17.60 -5.29
CA ASP A 179 10.66 17.10 -4.92
C ASP A 179 10.67 15.65 -4.42
N GLY A 180 9.58 14.89 -4.57
CA GLY A 180 9.50 13.52 -4.04
C GLY A 180 9.03 13.42 -2.59
N LYS A 181 8.89 14.53 -1.86
CA LYS A 181 8.39 14.45 -0.49
C LYS A 181 6.93 14.08 -0.46
N MET A 182 6.57 13.25 0.51
CA MET A 182 5.19 12.84 0.75
C MET A 182 4.74 13.29 2.14
N THR A 183 3.47 13.68 2.25
CA THR A 183 2.84 13.97 3.54
C THR A 183 1.40 13.47 3.55
N VAL A 184 0.87 13.27 4.76
CA VAL A 184 -0.54 12.98 4.98
C VAL A 184 -1.18 14.26 5.54
N PRO A 185 -2.15 14.88 4.86
CA PRO A 185 -2.84 16.06 5.37
C PRO A 185 -3.76 15.67 6.54
N GLU A 186 -3.99 16.61 7.46
CA GLU A 186 -4.89 16.44 8.61
C GLU A 186 -6.37 16.33 8.19
N THR A 187 -6.76 17.07 7.15
CA THR A 187 -8.14 17.10 6.66
C THR A 187 -8.19 16.91 5.15
N SER A 188 -9.28 16.29 4.67
CA SER A 188 -9.58 16.18 3.25
C SER A 188 -11.08 16.02 3.04
N THR A 189 -11.61 16.58 1.95
CA THR A 189 -13.00 16.38 1.51
C THR A 189 -13.15 15.16 0.59
N LYS A 190 -12.04 14.51 0.22
CA LYS A 190 -12.04 13.35 -0.71
C LYS A 190 -12.35 12.03 0.00
N VAL A 191 -12.16 11.96 1.32
CA VAL A 191 -12.30 10.74 2.13
C VAL A 191 -13.05 11.04 3.43
N ASN A 192 -13.59 10.00 4.08
CA ASN A 192 -14.47 10.19 5.23
C ASN A 192 -13.71 10.42 6.55
N ASP A 193 -12.53 9.82 6.72
CA ASP A 193 -11.83 9.76 8.02
C ASP A 193 -10.34 10.10 7.92
N GLN A 194 -10.02 11.25 7.30
CA GLN A 194 -8.63 11.64 7.04
C GLN A 194 -7.81 11.86 8.33
N ALA A 195 -8.43 12.39 9.39
CA ALA A 195 -7.75 12.74 10.63
C ALA A 195 -7.07 11.52 11.27
N THR A 196 -7.70 10.35 11.21
CA THR A 196 -7.15 9.09 11.72
C THR A 196 -5.80 8.74 11.08
N ALA A 197 -5.66 8.90 9.76
CA ALA A 197 -4.37 8.66 9.09
C ALA A 197 -3.30 9.69 9.46
N TYR A 198 -3.69 10.94 9.68
CA TYR A 198 -2.76 11.97 10.17
C TYR A 198 -2.25 11.63 11.58
N GLU A 199 -3.13 11.22 12.49
CA GLU A 199 -2.75 10.77 13.84
C GLU A 199 -1.79 9.58 13.79
N TRP A 200 -2.01 8.61 12.90
CA TRP A 200 -1.11 7.48 12.72
C TRP A 200 0.30 7.88 12.29
N MET A 201 0.43 8.97 11.52
CA MET A 201 1.74 9.50 11.10
C MET A 201 2.46 10.25 12.22
N GLN A 202 1.73 10.88 13.14
CA GLN A 202 2.32 11.51 14.33
C GLN A 202 2.83 10.49 15.35
N ASP A 203 2.18 9.33 15.41
CA ASP A 203 2.53 8.24 16.32
C ASP A 203 2.69 6.90 15.58
N GLN A 204 3.82 6.81 14.87
CA GLN A 204 4.26 5.61 14.16
C GLN A 204 4.71 4.48 15.10
N THR A 205 4.91 4.77 16.39
CA THR A 205 5.47 3.82 17.37
C THR A 205 4.42 3.08 18.20
N GLN A 206 3.22 3.64 18.36
CA GLN A 206 2.14 3.02 19.11
C GLN A 206 1.21 2.25 18.15
N VAL A 207 1.58 1.02 17.83
CA VAL A 207 0.63 0.05 17.29
C VAL A 207 -0.17 -0.50 18.48
N LYS A 208 -1.16 0.25 18.94
CA LYS A 208 -2.09 -0.19 20.00
C LYS A 208 -3.14 -1.13 19.44
#